data_AF-A0A524AK29-F1
#
_entry.id   AF-A0A524AK29-F1
#
_cell.length_a   1.000
_cell.length_b   1.000
_cell.length_c   1.000
_cell.angle_alpha   90.00
_cell.angle_beta   90.00
_cell.angle_gamma   90.00
#
_symmetry.space_group_name_H-M   'P 1'
#
loop_
_entity.id
_entity.type
_entity.pdbx_description
1 polymer ?
#
loop_
_entity_poly.entity_id
_entity_poly.type
_entity_poly.pdbx_seq_one_letter_code
_entity_poly.pdbx_strand_id
1 'polypeptide(L)'
;MFNALGSFYGDLTPPIKSWLSASGYQLAAGDATVEGLKKVSGDGIFYFNTHGGWLTKIKFCGRIKLDGIFYFNTHGGWRPNIHGERVYGLFTSTPVNDANDILLKEDLDKGRLRYASAPHDINPDFDPEVDPDPRSEECKNADPPCKKPYTNASHYAITAKFVEHYMSFGGNSFVYIDACSSETNEIKQAFLGKPGVSVHAGWTGSVGNGFGTSATRFLFDGLLGTFSLEKVA
;
A
#
# COMPACT_ATOMS: atom_id res chain seq x y z
N MET A 1 9.66 9.39 -1.51
CA MET A 1 8.18 9.33 -1.60
C MET A 1 7.78 8.23 -2.55
N PHE A 2 6.80 7.41 -2.19
CA PHE A 2 6.51 6.16 -2.90
C PHE A 2 5.01 6.03 -3.21
N ASN A 3 4.68 5.56 -4.42
CA ASN A 3 3.33 5.14 -4.81
C ASN A 3 3.39 3.69 -5.32
N ALA A 4 2.64 2.80 -4.68
CA ALA A 4 2.44 1.42 -5.11
C ALA A 4 0.97 1.14 -5.45
N LEU A 5 0.12 2.17 -5.49
CA LEU A 5 -1.22 2.03 -6.07
C LEU A 5 -1.10 1.94 -7.58
N GLY A 6 -1.87 1.04 -8.17
CA GLY A 6 -1.98 0.92 -9.63
C GLY A 6 -2.87 2.00 -10.24
N SER A 7 -3.01 1.93 -11.57
CA SER A 7 -3.72 2.94 -12.37
C SER A 7 -5.20 3.11 -12.02
N PHE A 8 -5.78 2.18 -11.26
CA PHE A 8 -7.15 2.28 -10.76
C PHE A 8 -7.35 3.34 -9.66
N TYR A 9 -6.26 3.83 -9.03
CA TYR A 9 -6.34 4.85 -7.97
C TYR A 9 -5.65 6.14 -8.36
N GLY A 10 -5.97 7.20 -7.62
CA GLY A 10 -5.30 8.49 -7.80
C GLY A 10 -3.86 8.44 -7.29
N ASP A 11 -2.93 8.97 -8.08
CA ASP A 11 -1.56 9.20 -7.63
C ASP A 11 -1.42 10.62 -7.06
N LEU A 12 -1.29 10.71 -5.74
CA LEU A 12 -1.03 11.96 -5.02
C LEU A 12 0.45 12.33 -4.94
N THR A 13 1.35 11.46 -5.40
CA THR A 13 2.78 11.78 -5.30
C THR A 13 3.18 12.98 -6.15
N PRO A 14 2.67 13.23 -7.37
CA PRO A 14 3.03 14.43 -8.13
C PRO A 14 2.67 15.75 -7.42
N PRO A 15 1.44 16.00 -6.94
CA PRO A 15 1.13 17.25 -6.25
C PRO A 15 1.90 17.42 -4.94
N ILE A 16 2.03 16.37 -4.11
CA ILE A 16 2.78 16.45 -2.86
C ILE A 16 4.28 16.71 -3.12
N LYS A 17 4.87 16.07 -4.15
CA LYS A 17 6.24 16.36 -4.59
C LYS A 17 6.41 17.84 -4.93
N SER A 18 5.47 18.40 -5.69
CA SER A 18 5.49 19.82 -6.06
C SER A 18 5.44 20.74 -4.83
N TRP A 19 4.56 20.46 -3.87
CA TRP A 19 4.45 21.26 -2.64
C TRP A 19 5.71 21.18 -1.78
N LEU A 20 6.23 19.96 -1.55
CA LEU A 20 7.44 19.76 -0.77
C LEU A 20 8.66 20.44 -1.42
N SER A 21 8.82 20.32 -2.73
CA SER A 21 9.90 21.03 -3.43
C SER A 21 9.76 22.54 -3.36
N ALA A 22 8.53 23.08 -3.45
CA ALA A 22 8.28 24.52 -3.26
C ALA A 22 8.64 25.00 -1.85
N SER A 23 8.54 24.13 -0.84
CA SER A 23 8.98 24.38 0.54
C SER A 23 10.46 24.06 0.80
N GLY A 24 11.25 23.78 -0.24
CA GLY A 24 12.70 23.56 -0.12
C GLY A 24 13.13 22.14 0.25
N TYR A 25 12.21 21.18 0.31
CA TYR A 25 12.57 19.78 0.55
C TYR A 25 13.19 19.16 -0.70
N GLN A 26 14.24 18.36 -0.48
CA GLN A 26 14.85 17.55 -1.52
C GLN A 26 14.09 16.22 -1.64
N LEU A 27 13.72 15.87 -2.88
CA LEU A 27 13.00 14.64 -3.13
C LEU A 27 13.97 13.46 -3.26
N ALA A 28 13.91 12.54 -2.31
CA ALA A 28 14.41 11.19 -2.52
C ALA A 28 13.45 10.47 -3.49
N ALA A 29 13.81 10.48 -4.77
CA ALA A 29 13.09 9.78 -5.81
C ALA A 29 13.31 8.26 -5.68
N GLY A 30 12.26 7.49 -5.89
CA GLY A 30 12.34 6.04 -5.93
C GLY A 30 10.99 5.43 -6.31
N ASP A 31 11.05 4.30 -6.99
CA ASP A 31 9.86 3.48 -7.24
C ASP A 31 9.50 2.72 -5.97
N ALA A 32 8.20 2.48 -5.76
CA ALA A 32 7.72 1.70 -4.62
C ALA A 32 8.00 0.18 -4.75
N THR A 33 9.06 -0.18 -5.46
CA THR A 33 9.53 -1.56 -5.56
C THR A 33 10.14 -1.97 -4.22
N VAL A 34 10.24 -3.28 -3.97
CA VAL A 34 10.96 -3.84 -2.82
C VAL A 34 12.38 -3.26 -2.73
N GLU A 35 13.11 -3.21 -3.84
CA GLU A 35 14.48 -2.68 -3.88
C GLU A 35 14.55 -1.17 -3.67
N GLY A 36 13.55 -0.41 -4.14
CA GLY A 36 13.44 1.01 -3.84
C GLY A 36 13.20 1.27 -2.36
N LEU A 37 12.29 0.50 -1.75
CA LEU A 37 11.96 0.61 -0.33
C LEU A 37 13.09 0.16 0.60
N LYS A 38 13.97 -0.76 0.16
CA LYS A 38 15.19 -1.13 0.90
C LYS A 38 16.17 0.04 1.07
N LYS A 39 16.08 1.07 0.22
CA LYS A 39 17.02 2.21 0.20
C LYS A 39 16.57 3.40 1.05
N VAL A 40 15.40 3.30 1.70
CA VAL A 40 14.85 4.37 2.56
C VAL A 40 15.77 4.56 3.76
N SER A 41 16.44 5.72 3.79
CA SER A 41 17.48 6.01 4.78
C SER A 41 17.66 7.51 4.95
N GLY A 42 17.59 7.99 6.20
CA GLY A 42 17.86 9.40 6.52
C GLY A 42 16.77 10.40 6.11
N ASP A 43 15.64 9.93 5.58
CA ASP A 43 14.55 10.79 5.10
C ASP A 43 13.84 11.51 6.26
N GLY A 44 13.63 12.83 6.13
CA GLY A 44 12.86 13.65 7.09
C GLY A 44 11.34 13.51 6.94
N ILE A 45 10.85 13.20 5.73
CA ILE A 45 9.44 12.93 5.46
C ILE A 45 9.37 11.65 4.63
N PHE A 46 8.69 10.63 5.16
CA PHE A 46 8.37 9.42 4.44
C PHE A 46 6.87 9.34 4.17
N TYR A 47 6.51 9.45 2.90
CA TYR A 47 5.15 9.25 2.42
C TYR A 47 5.06 8.00 1.56
N PHE A 48 4.09 7.13 1.87
CA PHE A 48 3.82 5.93 1.10
C PHE A 48 2.32 5.76 0.82
N ASN A 49 1.95 5.91 -0.45
CA ASN A 49 0.60 5.67 -0.97
C ASN A 49 0.48 4.24 -1.48
N THR A 50 -0.33 3.39 -0.85
CA THR A 50 -0.35 1.96 -1.18
C THR A 50 -1.59 1.21 -0.66
N HIS A 51 -1.78 -0.04 -1.07
CA HIS A 51 -2.73 -0.94 -0.43
C HIS A 51 -2.21 -1.41 0.93
N GLY A 52 -3.12 -1.50 1.88
CA GLY A 52 -2.87 -1.99 3.23
C GLY A 52 -3.84 -3.11 3.57
N GLY A 53 -3.35 -4.15 4.24
CA GLY A 53 -4.22 -5.24 4.63
C GLY A 53 -3.53 -6.32 5.46
N TRP A 54 -4.38 -7.14 6.09
CA TRP A 54 -3.93 -8.34 6.77
C TRP A 54 -3.60 -9.42 5.75
N LEU A 55 -2.37 -9.89 5.80
CA LEU A 55 -1.84 -10.98 4.99
C LEU A 55 -1.80 -12.22 5.86
N THR A 56 -2.10 -13.37 5.26
CA THR A 56 -2.11 -14.62 6.01
C THR A 56 -0.98 -15.55 5.60
N LYS A 57 -0.30 -16.10 6.61
CA LYS A 57 0.80 -17.04 6.42
C LYS A 57 0.23 -18.42 6.09
N ILE A 58 0.46 -18.88 4.87
CA ILE A 58 0.16 -20.27 4.50
C ILE A 58 1.43 -21.09 4.76
N LYS A 59 1.37 -21.98 5.76
CA LYS A 59 2.47 -22.91 6.06
C LYS A 59 2.29 -24.16 5.18
N PHE A 60 3.10 -24.29 4.14
CA PHE A 60 3.15 -25.55 3.39
C PHE A 60 3.81 -26.63 4.26
N CYS A 61 3.06 -27.67 4.60
CA CYS A 61 3.56 -28.82 5.33
C CYS A 61 3.74 -30.00 4.35
N GLY A 62 4.98 -30.24 3.92
CA GLY A 62 5.44 -31.53 3.38
C GLY A 62 5.00 -31.93 1.96
N ARG A 63 5.98 -32.05 1.05
CA ARG A 63 5.94 -32.80 -0.22
C ARG A 63 4.64 -32.70 -1.02
N ILE A 64 4.38 -31.52 -1.56
CA ILE A 64 3.62 -31.41 -2.79
C ILE A 64 4.38 -30.44 -3.70
N LYS A 65 4.96 -30.96 -4.80
CA LYS A 65 5.20 -30.16 -6.00
C LYS A 65 3.82 -29.92 -6.61
N LEU A 66 3.13 -28.85 -6.23
CA LEU A 66 1.94 -28.35 -6.92
C LEU A 66 2.07 -26.84 -6.98
N ASP A 67 2.54 -26.36 -8.13
CA ASP A 67 2.00 -25.31 -9.01
C ASP A 67 0.71 -24.60 -8.55
N GLY A 68 0.70 -23.99 -7.36
CA GLY A 68 -0.49 -23.31 -6.84
C GLY A 68 -0.17 -22.28 -5.76
N ILE A 69 0.03 -21.03 -6.17
CA ILE A 69 0.07 -19.84 -5.30
C ILE A 69 -1.38 -19.50 -4.92
N PHE A 70 -1.71 -19.47 -3.62
CA PHE A 70 -3.02 -19.03 -3.13
C PHE A 70 -2.99 -17.57 -2.69
N TYR A 71 -3.86 -16.74 -3.28
CA TYR A 71 -3.95 -15.29 -3.09
C TYR A 71 -5.01 -14.91 -2.04
N PHE A 72 -4.73 -13.89 -1.23
CA PHE A 72 -5.77 -13.15 -0.51
C PHE A 72 -5.88 -11.73 -1.07
N ASN A 73 -7.12 -11.29 -1.27
CA ASN A 73 -7.49 -9.95 -1.72
C ASN A 73 -7.23 -8.94 -0.57
N THR A 74 -6.38 -7.94 -0.80
CA THR A 74 -5.85 -7.03 0.23
C THR A 74 -6.56 -5.67 0.23
N HIS A 75 -7.88 -5.69 0.05
CA HIS A 75 -8.71 -4.53 0.35
C HIS A 75 -9.21 -4.59 1.78
N GLY A 76 -8.34 -4.29 2.76
CA GLY A 76 -8.72 -4.03 4.16
C GLY A 76 -9.67 -5.04 4.82
N GLY A 77 -9.77 -6.25 4.26
CA GLY A 77 -10.92 -7.13 4.43
C GLY A 77 -10.61 -8.22 5.44
N TRP A 78 -11.45 -8.33 6.46
CA TRP A 78 -11.28 -9.28 7.55
C TRP A 78 -11.73 -10.68 7.11
N ARG A 79 -10.80 -11.62 6.94
CA ARG A 79 -11.11 -13.07 6.96
C ARG A 79 -10.05 -13.83 7.78
N PRO A 80 -10.46 -14.63 8.78
CA PRO A 80 -9.54 -15.51 9.50
C PRO A 80 -9.11 -16.70 8.64
N ASN A 81 -7.89 -17.25 8.85
CA ASN A 81 -7.47 -18.52 8.23
C ASN A 81 -6.79 -19.49 9.23
N ILE A 82 -6.63 -20.73 8.74
CA ILE A 82 -6.38 -22.00 9.44
C ILE A 82 -4.96 -22.27 9.98
N HIS A 83 -4.02 -21.31 9.89
CA HIS A 83 -2.67 -21.44 10.51
C HIS A 83 -2.25 -20.29 11.45
N GLY A 84 -3.15 -19.33 11.73
CA GLY A 84 -3.15 -18.54 12.97
C GLY A 84 -2.31 -17.26 13.04
N GLU A 85 -1.28 -17.04 12.21
CA GLU A 85 -0.47 -15.80 12.28
C GLU A 85 -0.90 -14.79 11.21
N ARG A 86 -1.54 -13.69 11.65
CA ARG A 86 -1.91 -12.55 10.82
C ARG A 86 -0.75 -11.57 10.79
N VAL A 87 -0.34 -11.15 9.61
CA VAL A 87 0.72 -10.15 9.44
C VAL A 87 0.17 -9.01 8.60
N TYR A 88 0.16 -7.80 9.13
CA TYR A 88 -0.17 -6.64 8.32
C TYR A 88 0.95 -6.37 7.31
N GLY A 89 0.59 -6.02 6.08
CA GLY A 89 1.55 -5.62 5.07
C GLY A 89 1.09 -4.48 4.18
N LEU A 90 2.08 -3.78 3.62
CA LEU A 90 1.94 -2.64 2.73
C LEU A 90 2.40 -3.05 1.33
N PHE A 91 1.54 -2.87 0.32
CA PHE A 91 1.81 -3.23 -1.06
C PHE A 91 3.05 -2.53 -1.61
N THR A 92 3.82 -3.24 -2.44
CA THR A 92 4.88 -2.67 -3.27
C THR A 92 4.45 -2.67 -4.73
N SER A 93 5.19 -2.00 -5.60
CA SER A 93 5.05 -2.10 -7.06
C SER A 93 5.91 -3.22 -7.66
N THR A 94 6.52 -4.09 -6.84
CA THR A 94 7.24 -5.28 -7.35
C THR A 94 6.27 -6.43 -7.61
N PRO A 95 6.11 -6.86 -8.87
CA PRO A 95 5.14 -7.91 -9.22
C PRO A 95 5.60 -9.27 -8.70
N VAL A 96 4.66 -10.11 -8.31
CA VAL A 96 4.92 -11.52 -7.99
C VAL A 96 5.14 -12.30 -9.28
N ASN A 97 6.29 -12.95 -9.38
CA ASN A 97 6.66 -13.89 -10.46
C ASN A 97 7.84 -14.75 -9.99
N ASP A 98 8.11 -15.84 -10.72
CA ASP A 98 9.15 -16.82 -10.37
C ASP A 98 10.55 -16.20 -10.23
N ALA A 99 10.90 -15.25 -11.11
CA ALA A 99 12.20 -14.59 -11.07
C ALA A 99 12.36 -13.77 -9.78
N ASN A 100 11.34 -13.00 -9.41
CA ASN A 100 11.33 -12.24 -8.17
C ASN A 100 11.25 -13.13 -6.93
N ASP A 101 10.55 -14.27 -6.99
CA ASP A 101 10.48 -15.22 -5.87
C ASP A 101 11.86 -15.78 -5.54
N ILE A 102 12.67 -16.06 -6.57
CA ILE A 102 14.08 -16.47 -6.39
C ILE A 102 14.89 -15.35 -5.76
N LEU A 103 14.79 -14.13 -6.30
CA LEU A 103 15.56 -12.97 -5.83
C LEU A 103 15.19 -12.55 -4.39
N LEU A 104 13.91 -12.67 -4.03
CA LEU A 104 13.35 -12.21 -2.76
C LEU A 104 13.13 -13.34 -1.75
N LYS A 105 13.63 -14.54 -2.06
CA LYS A 105 13.45 -15.75 -1.26
C LYS A 105 13.84 -15.55 0.21
N GLU A 106 14.98 -14.91 0.47
CA GLU A 106 15.44 -14.68 1.85
C GLU A 106 14.45 -13.82 2.64
N ASP A 107 13.92 -12.76 2.03
CA ASP A 107 12.98 -11.85 2.67
C ASP A 107 11.61 -12.50 2.87
N LEU A 108 11.19 -13.37 1.95
CA LEU A 108 9.99 -14.21 2.09
C LEU A 108 10.15 -15.20 3.25
N ASP A 109 11.28 -15.91 3.32
CA ASP A 109 11.60 -16.91 4.35
C ASP A 109 11.68 -16.26 5.74
N LYS A 110 12.30 -15.08 5.84
CA LYS A 110 12.39 -14.31 7.10
C LYS A 110 11.10 -13.58 7.47
N GLY A 111 10.11 -13.61 6.58
CA GLY A 111 8.81 -12.98 6.77
C GLY A 111 8.83 -11.47 6.76
N ARG A 112 9.82 -10.88 6.08
CA ARG A 112 9.86 -9.44 5.76
C ARG A 112 8.91 -9.13 4.62
N LEU A 113 8.76 -10.04 3.66
CA LEU A 113 7.81 -9.95 2.56
C LEU A 113 6.69 -10.98 2.66
N ARG A 114 5.58 -10.64 2.02
CA ARG A 114 4.40 -11.49 1.83
C ARG A 114 3.80 -11.26 0.45
N TYR A 115 3.09 -12.27 -0.05
CA TYR A 115 2.27 -12.12 -1.25
C TYR A 115 0.99 -11.37 -0.94
N ALA A 116 0.55 -10.59 -1.91
CA ALA A 116 -0.53 -9.65 -1.72
C ALA A 116 -1.22 -9.44 -3.08
N SER A 117 -2.55 -9.43 -3.14
CA SER A 117 -3.30 -9.21 -4.39
C SER A 117 -4.41 -8.18 -4.21
N ALA A 118 -4.51 -7.19 -5.09
CA ALA A 118 -5.53 -6.15 -5.03
C ALA A 118 -5.95 -5.73 -6.45
N PRO A 119 -7.20 -5.27 -6.63
CA PRO A 119 -7.57 -4.35 -7.69
C PRO A 119 -6.50 -3.28 -7.84
N HIS A 120 -5.89 -3.21 -9.01
CA HIS A 120 -4.68 -2.43 -9.24
C HIS A 120 -4.83 -1.58 -10.49
N ASP A 121 -5.25 -2.16 -11.61
CA ASP A 121 -5.33 -1.44 -12.88
C ASP A 121 -6.76 -1.31 -13.38
N ILE A 122 -7.00 -0.29 -14.19
CA ILE A 122 -8.27 -0.13 -14.90
C ILE A 122 -8.44 -1.34 -15.83
N ASN A 123 -9.62 -1.94 -15.84
CA ASN A 123 -9.94 -2.97 -16.83
C ASN A 123 -10.18 -2.28 -18.18
N PRO A 124 -9.32 -2.48 -19.19
CA PRO A 124 -9.48 -1.82 -20.50
C PRO A 124 -10.73 -2.29 -21.24
N ASP A 125 -11.28 -3.45 -20.86
CA ASP A 125 -12.47 -4.02 -21.48
C ASP A 125 -13.78 -3.62 -20.78
N PHE A 126 -13.69 -2.81 -19.71
CA PHE A 126 -14.87 -2.32 -18.99
C PHE A 126 -15.38 -1.02 -19.61
N ASP A 127 -16.66 -1.01 -19.98
CA ASP A 127 -17.36 0.15 -20.54
C ASP A 127 -18.51 0.54 -19.59
N PRO A 128 -18.44 1.68 -18.88
CA PRO A 128 -19.48 2.07 -17.93
C PRO A 128 -20.84 2.40 -18.57
N GLU A 129 -20.91 2.58 -19.91
CA GLU A 129 -22.18 2.79 -20.61
C GLU A 129 -22.87 1.47 -20.97
N VAL A 130 -22.11 0.40 -21.12
CA VAL A 130 -22.59 -0.92 -21.58
C VAL A 130 -22.60 -1.95 -20.45
N ASP A 131 -21.58 -1.96 -19.60
CA ASP A 131 -21.44 -2.89 -18.48
C ASP A 131 -22.24 -2.36 -17.28
N PRO A 132 -23.17 -3.17 -16.72
CA PRO A 132 -23.95 -2.75 -15.56
C PRO A 132 -23.05 -2.53 -14.35
N ASP A 133 -23.48 -1.70 -13.40
CA ASP A 133 -22.76 -1.50 -12.14
C ASP A 133 -22.50 -2.89 -11.52
N PRO A 134 -21.24 -3.28 -11.25
CA PRO A 134 -20.92 -4.60 -10.71
C PRO A 134 -21.54 -4.86 -9.32
N ARG A 135 -22.11 -3.83 -8.68
CA ARG A 135 -22.85 -3.93 -7.41
C ARG A 135 -24.36 -4.11 -7.60
N SER A 136 -24.88 -3.96 -8.82
CA SER A 136 -26.28 -4.14 -9.15
C SER A 136 -26.74 -5.59 -8.95
N GLU A 137 -28.03 -5.79 -8.69
CA GLU A 137 -28.61 -7.15 -8.62
C GLU A 137 -28.54 -7.90 -9.94
N GLU A 138 -28.55 -7.18 -11.07
CA GLU A 138 -28.31 -7.72 -12.40
C GLU A 138 -26.95 -8.41 -12.47
N CYS A 139 -25.89 -7.72 -12.03
CA CYS A 139 -24.55 -8.29 -12.03
C CYS A 139 -24.32 -9.41 -11.01
N LYS A 140 -25.07 -9.45 -9.91
CA LYS A 140 -24.94 -10.53 -8.92
C LYS A 140 -25.42 -11.88 -9.44
N ASN A 141 -26.33 -11.87 -10.41
CA ASN A 141 -26.97 -13.08 -10.95
C ASN A 141 -26.63 -13.35 -12.42
N ALA A 142 -25.82 -12.49 -13.07
CA ALA A 142 -25.42 -12.65 -14.47
C ALA A 142 -24.51 -13.87 -14.67
N ASP A 143 -24.74 -14.59 -15.77
CA ASP A 143 -23.87 -15.66 -16.28
C ASP A 143 -23.56 -15.38 -17.77
N PRO A 144 -22.32 -15.01 -18.13
CA PRO A 144 -21.15 -14.90 -17.27
C PRO A 144 -21.20 -13.71 -16.29
N PRO A 145 -20.36 -13.70 -15.24
CA PRO A 145 -20.28 -12.60 -14.30
C PRO A 145 -19.96 -11.28 -15.01
N CYS A 146 -20.56 -10.18 -14.56
CA CYS A 146 -20.23 -8.85 -15.08
C CYS A 146 -18.73 -8.56 -15.02
N LYS A 147 -18.27 -7.83 -16.04
CA LYS A 147 -16.94 -7.27 -16.03
C LYS A 147 -16.80 -6.30 -14.86
N LYS A 148 -15.62 -6.30 -14.25
CA LYS A 148 -15.25 -5.33 -13.21
C LYS A 148 -14.53 -4.15 -13.85
N PRO A 149 -14.61 -2.95 -13.28
CA PRO A 149 -13.87 -1.78 -13.76
C PRO A 149 -12.36 -1.86 -13.49
N TYR A 150 -11.89 -2.96 -12.91
CA TYR A 150 -10.51 -3.15 -12.53
C TYR A 150 -10.02 -4.58 -12.82
N THR A 151 -8.72 -4.72 -12.98
CA THR A 151 -8.00 -5.99 -12.92
C THR A 151 -7.26 -6.08 -11.58
N ASN A 152 -7.14 -7.30 -11.06
CA ASN A 152 -6.31 -7.55 -9.89
C ASN A 152 -4.86 -7.75 -10.32
N ALA A 153 -3.92 -7.18 -9.57
CA ALA A 153 -2.50 -7.49 -9.70
C ALA A 153 -1.95 -8.08 -8.40
N SER A 154 -0.97 -8.96 -8.54
CA SER A 154 -0.28 -9.59 -7.43
C SER A 154 1.11 -9.00 -7.25
N HIS A 155 1.35 -8.45 -6.07
CA HIS A 155 2.59 -7.79 -5.71
C HIS A 155 3.11 -8.31 -4.37
N TYR A 156 4.38 -8.06 -4.10
CA TYR A 156 4.89 -8.26 -2.74
C TYR A 156 4.39 -7.14 -1.84
N ALA A 157 4.23 -7.46 -0.56
CA ALA A 157 3.95 -6.49 0.48
C ALA A 157 5.03 -6.54 1.56
N ILE A 158 5.50 -5.37 1.99
CA ILE A 158 6.44 -5.21 3.11
C ILE A 158 5.70 -5.34 4.44
N THR A 159 6.34 -5.96 5.42
CA THR A 159 5.79 -6.14 6.77
C THR A 159 6.54 -5.28 7.79
N ALA A 160 6.11 -5.31 9.06
CA ALA A 160 6.86 -4.73 10.18
C ALA A 160 8.35 -5.15 10.19
N LYS A 161 8.64 -6.44 9.95
CA LYS A 161 10.01 -6.98 9.90
C LYS A 161 10.85 -6.38 8.77
N PHE A 162 10.23 -5.99 7.66
CA PHE A 162 10.94 -5.33 6.56
C PHE A 162 11.38 -3.93 6.98
N VAL A 163 10.45 -3.16 7.57
CA VAL A 163 10.72 -1.81 8.09
C VAL A 163 11.84 -1.89 9.12
N GLU A 164 11.71 -2.78 10.12
CA GLU A 164 12.72 -3.04 11.15
C GLU A 164 14.10 -3.38 10.60
N HIS A 165 14.17 -4.12 9.49
CA HIS A 165 15.45 -4.56 8.94
C HIS A 165 16.12 -3.55 8.02
N TYR A 166 15.36 -2.91 7.12
CA TYR A 166 15.95 -2.13 6.02
C TYR A 166 15.87 -0.63 6.20
N MET A 167 14.83 -0.12 6.85
CA MET A 167 14.57 1.32 6.84
C MET A 167 15.28 2.03 7.98
N SER A 168 15.75 3.24 7.71
CA SER A 168 16.18 4.21 8.71
C SER A 168 15.71 5.61 8.34
N PHE A 169 15.67 6.52 9.31
CA PHE A 169 15.07 7.83 9.12
C PHE A 169 15.98 8.92 9.69
N GLY A 170 15.80 10.14 9.19
CA GLY A 170 16.45 11.33 9.73
C GLY A 170 15.94 11.64 11.15
N GLY A 171 16.60 12.58 11.83
CA GLY A 171 16.07 13.11 13.09
C GLY A 171 14.76 13.87 12.87
N ASN A 172 13.81 13.73 13.80
CA ASN A 172 12.49 14.38 13.75
C ASN A 172 11.64 14.00 12.53
N SER A 173 11.80 12.79 12.01
CA SER A 173 11.09 12.36 10.81
C SER A 173 9.60 12.17 11.04
N PHE A 174 8.85 12.52 9.99
CA PHE A 174 7.42 12.29 9.87
C PHE A 174 7.15 11.14 8.89
N VAL A 175 6.42 10.12 9.34
CA VAL A 175 6.02 8.95 8.56
C VAL A 175 4.50 9.00 8.36
N TYR A 176 4.06 9.04 7.10
CA TYR A 176 2.63 8.97 6.75
C TYR A 176 2.37 7.81 5.79
N ILE A 177 1.55 6.85 6.26
CA ILE A 177 1.20 5.64 5.53
C ILE A 177 -0.26 5.75 5.07
N ASP A 178 -0.45 6.13 3.82
CA ASP A 178 -1.76 6.27 3.19
C ASP A 178 -2.21 4.91 2.64
N ALA A 179 -2.64 4.03 3.55
CA ALA A 179 -3.09 2.69 3.26
C ALA A 179 -4.18 2.23 4.24
N CYS A 180 -5.08 1.35 3.78
CA CYS A 180 -6.17 0.84 4.60
C CYS A 180 -5.66 0.16 5.87
N SER A 181 -6.19 0.58 7.04
CA SER A 181 -5.82 0.05 8.35
C SER A 181 -4.32 0.16 8.69
N SER A 182 -3.60 1.15 8.14
CA SER A 182 -2.17 1.34 8.43
C SER A 182 -1.81 1.68 9.88
N GLU A 183 -2.78 1.97 10.73
CA GLU A 183 -2.58 2.18 12.18
C GLU A 183 -2.60 0.87 13.00
N THR A 184 -2.34 -0.29 12.38
CA THR A 184 -2.08 -1.52 13.14
C THR A 184 -0.88 -1.36 14.06
N ASN A 185 -0.94 -1.96 15.26
CA ASN A 185 0.12 -1.81 16.25
C ASN A 185 1.48 -2.28 15.71
N GLU A 186 1.51 -3.39 14.97
CA GLU A 186 2.74 -4.00 14.46
C GLU A 186 3.49 -3.06 13.50
N ILE A 187 2.81 -2.52 12.48
CA ILE A 187 3.46 -1.65 11.50
C ILE A 187 3.78 -0.27 12.10
N LYS A 188 2.86 0.28 12.90
CA LYS A 188 3.06 1.56 13.59
C LYS A 188 4.29 1.51 14.50
N GLN A 189 4.41 0.46 15.31
CA GLN A 189 5.56 0.30 16.20
C GLN A 189 6.85 0.01 15.42
N ALA A 190 6.79 -0.68 14.28
CA ALA A 190 7.97 -0.89 13.44
C ALA A 190 8.55 0.44 12.91
N PHE A 191 7.70 1.42 12.60
CA PHE A 191 8.14 2.77 12.22
C PHE A 191 8.54 3.61 13.44
N LEU A 192 7.69 3.73 14.46
CA LEU A 192 7.97 4.52 15.67
C LEU A 192 9.18 4.01 16.46
N GLY A 193 9.49 2.72 16.36
CA GLY A 193 10.68 2.12 16.96
C GLY A 193 11.98 2.49 16.25
N LYS A 194 11.92 3.17 15.10
CA LYS A 194 13.12 3.62 14.39
C LYS A 194 13.68 4.90 15.01
N PRO A 195 15.00 4.95 15.26
CA PRO A 195 15.66 6.19 15.64
C PRO A 195 15.31 7.31 14.65
N GLY A 196 14.94 8.47 15.19
CA GLY A 196 14.63 9.66 14.41
C GLY A 196 13.15 9.86 14.08
N VAL A 197 12.35 8.79 13.98
CA VAL A 197 10.90 8.94 13.74
C VAL A 197 10.23 9.55 14.97
N SER A 198 9.60 10.72 14.78
CA SER A 198 8.90 11.43 15.85
C SER A 198 7.39 11.34 15.73
N VAL A 199 6.88 11.20 14.51
CA VAL A 199 5.44 11.11 14.25
C VAL A 199 5.17 10.03 13.21
N HIS A 200 4.16 9.20 13.51
CA HIS A 200 3.54 8.27 12.57
C HIS A 200 2.07 8.65 12.43
N ALA A 201 1.55 8.61 11.20
CA ALA A 201 0.13 8.76 10.91
C ALA A 201 -0.32 7.78 9.83
N GLY A 202 -1.59 7.39 9.90
CA GLY A 202 -2.22 6.44 9.00
C GLY A 202 -3.71 6.29 9.29
N TRP A 203 -4.30 5.19 8.82
CA TRP A 203 -5.74 4.94 8.91
C TRP A 203 -6.05 3.83 9.91
N THR A 204 -7.03 4.04 10.79
CA THR A 204 -7.51 3.02 11.74
C THR A 204 -8.41 1.97 11.11
N GLY A 205 -8.86 2.19 9.87
CA GLY A 205 -9.73 1.28 9.13
C GLY A 205 -9.57 1.42 7.62
N SER A 206 -10.48 0.82 6.87
CA SER A 206 -10.53 0.98 5.41
C SER A 206 -10.87 2.41 5.03
N VAL A 207 -10.17 2.94 4.03
CA VAL A 207 -10.37 4.29 3.50
C VAL A 207 -10.69 4.19 2.01
N GLY A 208 -11.72 4.91 1.57
CA GLY A 208 -12.03 5.03 0.15
C GLY A 208 -11.09 6.01 -0.55
N ASN A 209 -10.75 5.74 -1.81
CA ASN A 209 -9.79 6.54 -2.60
C ASN A 209 -10.03 8.07 -2.51
N GLY A 210 -11.29 8.50 -2.66
CA GLY A 210 -11.64 9.93 -2.59
C GLY A 210 -11.36 10.56 -1.22
N PHE A 211 -11.66 9.85 -0.13
CA PHE A 211 -11.43 10.35 1.23
C PHE A 211 -9.95 10.36 1.60
N GLY A 212 -9.21 9.31 1.22
CA GLY A 212 -7.76 9.25 1.40
C GLY A 212 -7.08 10.42 0.70
N THR A 213 -7.46 10.64 -0.57
CA THR A 213 -6.97 11.74 -1.39
C THR A 213 -7.21 13.11 -0.75
N SER A 214 -8.45 13.39 -0.34
CA SER A 214 -8.80 14.68 0.27
C SER A 214 -8.11 14.90 1.62
N ALA A 215 -8.04 13.87 2.48
CA ALA A 215 -7.40 13.98 3.79
C ALA A 215 -5.89 14.16 3.68
N THR A 216 -5.24 13.40 2.80
CA THR A 216 -3.80 13.52 2.53
C THR A 216 -3.45 14.91 2.01
N ARG A 217 -4.24 15.44 1.08
CA ARG A 217 -4.08 16.82 0.61
C ARG A 217 -4.21 17.82 1.76
N PHE A 218 -5.30 17.73 2.53
CA PHE A 218 -5.56 18.61 3.66
C PHE A 218 -4.40 18.58 4.68
N LEU A 219 -3.86 17.41 4.97
CA LEU A 219 -2.72 17.23 5.88
C LEU A 219 -1.48 17.95 5.38
N PHE A 220 -1.05 17.71 4.13
CA PHE A 220 0.15 18.35 3.60
C PHE A 220 -0.04 19.85 3.37
N ASP A 221 -1.23 20.30 2.97
CA ASP A 221 -1.54 21.72 2.88
C ASP A 221 -1.37 22.43 4.24
N GLY A 222 -1.77 21.75 5.32
CA GLY A 222 -1.62 22.24 6.69
C GLY A 222 -0.18 22.27 7.18
N LEU A 223 0.55 21.18 6.94
CA LEU A 223 1.95 21.06 7.35
C LEU A 223 2.85 22.07 6.63
N LEU A 224 2.52 22.41 5.38
CA LEU A 224 3.31 23.34 4.57
C LEU A 224 2.80 24.78 4.63
N GLY A 225 1.70 25.03 5.35
CA GLY A 225 1.11 26.36 5.47
C GLY A 225 0.59 26.93 4.14
N THR A 226 0.22 26.06 3.19
CA THR A 226 -0.30 26.47 1.87
C THR A 226 -1.80 26.78 1.90
N PHE A 227 -2.47 26.59 3.04
CA PHE A 227 -3.85 27.05 3.22
C PHE A 227 -3.95 28.58 3.17
N SER A 228 -4.56 29.12 2.12
CA SER A 228 -5.18 30.44 2.17
C SER A 228 -6.62 30.29 2.66
N LEU A 229 -6.86 30.54 3.94
CA LEU A 229 -8.23 30.78 4.40
C LEU A 229 -8.63 32.18 3.91
N GLU A 230 -9.26 32.26 2.74
CA GLU A 230 -10.01 33.46 2.40
C GLU A 230 -11.18 33.56 3.38
N LYS A 231 -11.15 34.60 4.20
CA LYS A 231 -12.26 34.94 5.08
C LYS A 231 -13.45 35.27 4.17
N VAL A 232 -14.43 34.38 4.09
CA VAL A 232 -15.72 34.70 3.46
C VAL A 232 -16.34 35.80 4.32
N ALA A 233 -16.35 37.01 3.76
CA ALA A 233 -16.87 38.21 4.41
C ALA A 233 -18.41 38.22 4.37
#